data_AF-A0A841REI9-F1
#
_entry.id   AF-A0A841REI9-F1
#
_cell.length_a   1.000
_cell.length_b   1.000
_cell.length_c   1.000
_cell.angle_alpha   90.00
_cell.angle_beta   90.00
_cell.angle_gamma   90.00
#
_symmetry.space_group_name_H-M   'P 1'
#
loop_
_entity.id
_entity.type
_entity.pdbx_description
1 polymer ?
#
loop_
_entity_poly.entity_id
_entity_poly.type
_entity_poly.pdbx_seq_one_letter_code
_entity_poly.pdbx_strand_id
1 'polypeptide(L)'
;MKDLYLIKIGEISLKKGNRKIFEKQLKDNIKKNLKPYGSHVNVRSGRFYLEVEDVPEEVVTKVLASTFGIVGFYKTHSCAKELEPISELAISLAKQNLASGYGNKFKVETRRVDKSLPMDSYDYSREIGGMIFEAVEGLEVDVRNPDWVIHVELREKAYVYGYGVKGPGGLPVSTAGRGTLLLSGGIDSPVAGYLMAKRGLKLDAVYFHTPPYTSNEAHEKVKELAKILAPWCSGINLFSVPFTDVQVKVNQSVEPSFTTLHARAAMMTIAEKITKERDGGCLITGEALSQVASQTMESLAFTNSSVTLPVFRPLIGMDKEEIIKISRKLGAFETSTLPYDDCCAMFAPQHPETRPDFEKTREMFNNIDFGDLLDQAVANAERTWFPATGND
;
A
#
# COMPACT_ATOMS: atom_id res chain seq x y z
N MET A 1 23.01 12.58 14.39
CA MET A 1 22.44 13.92 14.06
C MET A 1 20.93 13.78 13.91
N LYS A 2 20.11 14.72 14.39
CA LYS A 2 18.65 14.59 14.28
C LYS A 2 18.16 15.20 12.97
N ASP A 3 17.63 14.34 12.11
CA ASP A 3 16.97 14.77 10.89
C ASP A 3 15.48 14.99 11.15
N LEU A 4 14.92 16.01 10.50
CA LEU A 4 13.53 16.40 10.64
C LEU A 4 12.84 16.35 9.26
N TYR A 5 11.65 15.77 9.23
CA TYR A 5 10.83 15.65 8.03
C TYR A 5 9.45 16.25 8.26
N LEU A 6 9.05 17.19 7.40
CA LEU A 6 7.68 17.68 7.34
C LEU A 6 6.86 16.71 6.48
N ILE A 7 5.76 16.19 7.04
CA ILE A 7 4.84 15.27 6.37
C ILE A 7 3.53 16.01 6.07
N LYS A 8 3.11 15.96 4.80
CA LYS A 8 1.80 16.43 4.33
C LYS A 8 0.83 15.25 4.28
N ILE A 9 -0.33 15.45 4.89
CA ILE A 9 -1.44 14.48 4.92
C ILE A 9 -2.52 14.86 3.92
N GLY A 10 -3.15 13.85 3.30
CA GLY A 10 -4.19 14.04 2.28
C GLY A 10 -5.60 14.00 2.84
N GLU A 11 -6.35 12.98 2.43
CA GLU A 11 -7.76 12.74 2.79
C GLU A 11 -8.02 12.72 4.31
N ILE A 12 -6.99 12.46 5.13
CA ILE A 12 -7.08 12.53 6.60
C ILE A 12 -7.55 13.91 7.06
N SER A 13 -7.11 14.98 6.38
CA SER A 13 -7.49 16.35 6.72
C SER A 13 -8.98 16.65 6.52
N LEU A 14 -9.65 15.88 5.66
CA LEU A 14 -11.08 15.99 5.36
C LEU A 14 -11.96 15.26 6.38
N LYS A 15 -11.37 14.41 7.23
CA LYS A 15 -12.10 13.69 8.27
C LYS A 15 -12.55 14.66 9.37
N LYS A 16 -13.80 14.50 9.81
CA LYS A 16 -14.41 15.30 10.89
C LYS A 16 -14.16 14.61 12.24
N GLY A 17 -15.22 14.14 12.91
CA GLY A 17 -15.16 13.66 14.29
C GLY A 17 -14.16 12.53 14.56
N ASN A 18 -13.79 11.73 13.55
CA ASN A 18 -12.84 10.61 13.70
C ASN A 18 -11.40 10.93 13.27
N ARG A 19 -11.07 12.18 12.90
CA ARG A 19 -9.74 12.57 12.40
C ARG A 19 -8.58 12.10 13.29
N LYS A 20 -8.72 12.26 14.62
CA LYS A 20 -7.68 11.85 15.59
C LYS A 20 -7.32 10.36 15.50
N ILE A 21 -8.27 9.50 15.13
CA ILE A 21 -8.05 8.06 14.95
C ILE A 21 -7.11 7.83 13.75
N PHE A 22 -7.38 8.47 12.62
CA PHE A 22 -6.54 8.39 11.42
C PHE A 22 -5.15 8.98 11.67
N GLU A 23 -5.08 10.13 12.33
CA GLU A 23 -3.80 10.77 12.67
C GLU A 23 -2.96 9.90 13.60
N LYS A 24 -3.56 9.28 14.63
CA LYS A 24 -2.88 8.34 15.51
C LYS A 24 -2.37 7.12 14.73
N GLN A 25 -3.23 6.51 13.92
CA GLN A 25 -2.84 5.32 13.15
C GLN A 25 -1.70 5.62 12.16
N LEU A 26 -1.69 6.79 11.53
CA LEU A 26 -0.57 7.20 10.67
C LEU A 26 0.75 7.25 11.44
N LYS A 27 0.75 7.85 12.65
CA LYS A 27 1.93 7.89 13.52
C LYS A 27 2.40 6.48 13.87
N ASP A 28 1.46 5.61 14.26
CA ASP A 28 1.76 4.25 14.66
C ASP A 28 2.35 3.44 13.49
N ASN A 29 1.84 3.63 12.27
CA ASN A 29 2.38 3.00 11.07
C ASN A 29 3.81 3.46 10.76
N ILE A 30 4.07 4.78 10.78
CA ILE A 30 5.41 5.34 10.57
C ILE A 30 6.38 4.81 11.63
N LYS A 31 5.99 4.88 12.92
CA LYS A 31 6.81 4.41 14.04
C LYS A 31 7.09 2.92 13.95
N LYS A 32 6.10 2.10 13.57
CA LYS A 32 6.27 0.65 13.39
C LYS A 32 7.27 0.36 12.28
N ASN A 33 7.19 1.07 11.16
CA ASN A 33 8.08 0.87 10.02
C ASN A 33 9.48 1.48 10.23
N LEU A 34 9.66 2.30 11.26
CA LEU A 34 10.97 2.80 11.70
C LEU A 34 11.38 2.22 13.07
N LYS A 35 10.75 1.12 13.51
CA LYS A 35 10.98 0.53 14.84
C LYS A 35 12.46 0.22 15.16
N PRO A 36 13.30 -0.23 14.21
CA PRO A 36 14.72 -0.44 14.46
C PRO A 36 15.48 0.85 14.81
N TYR A 37 14.87 2.03 14.61
CA TYR A 37 15.50 3.33 14.74
C TYR A 37 14.79 4.22 15.77
N GLY A 38 15.55 5.18 16.32
CA GLY A 38 14.97 6.26 17.11
C GLY A 38 14.11 7.16 16.23
N SER A 39 12.79 7.04 16.31
CA SER A 39 11.84 7.85 15.54
C SER A 39 10.73 8.42 16.42
N HIS A 40 10.38 9.68 16.18
CA HIS A 40 9.34 10.38 16.92
C HIS A 40 8.48 11.25 16.00
N VAL A 41 7.18 10.96 15.98
CA VAL A 41 6.21 11.71 15.13
C VAL A 41 5.41 12.68 15.97
N ASN A 42 5.71 13.96 15.80
CA ASN A 42 5.03 15.08 16.43
C ASN A 42 3.96 15.67 15.53
N VAL A 43 2.85 16.14 16.12
CA VAL A 43 1.86 16.95 15.41
C VAL A 43 1.77 18.31 16.08
N ARG A 44 2.14 19.35 15.34
CA ARG A 44 2.15 20.74 15.82
C ARG A 44 1.29 21.58 14.89
N SER A 45 0.25 22.22 15.42
CA SER A 45 -0.65 23.09 14.65
C SER A 45 -1.17 22.47 13.34
N GLY A 46 -1.52 21.18 13.40
CA GLY A 46 -2.04 20.41 12.26
C GLY A 46 -1.00 19.93 11.23
N ARG A 47 0.30 20.14 11.48
CA ARG A 47 1.41 19.62 10.65
C ARG A 47 2.06 18.42 11.32
N PHE A 48 2.45 17.44 10.52
CA PHE A 48 3.17 16.24 10.99
C PHE A 48 4.66 16.46 10.80
N TYR A 49 5.43 16.19 11.85
CA TYR A 49 6.88 16.26 11.85
C TYR A 49 7.42 14.92 12.32
N LEU A 50 8.27 14.30 11.53
CA LEU A 50 9.01 13.12 11.91
C LEU A 50 10.44 13.55 12.26
N GLU A 51 10.85 13.31 13.48
CA GLU A 51 12.24 13.43 13.94
C GLU A 51 12.84 12.01 13.96
N VAL A 52 14.00 11.85 13.32
CA VAL A 52 14.75 10.58 13.28
C VAL A 52 16.20 10.81 13.67
N GLU A 53 16.80 9.80 14.30
CA GLU A 53 18.18 9.83 14.76
C GLU A 53 18.98 8.69 14.14
N ASP A 54 20.06 9.05 13.44
CA ASP A 54 21.02 8.14 12.82
C ASP A 54 20.38 7.08 11.88
N VAL A 55 19.38 7.53 11.10
CA VAL A 55 18.69 6.72 10.08
C VAL A 55 19.14 7.16 8.69
N PRO A 56 19.57 6.23 7.81
CA PRO A 56 19.87 6.56 6.43
C PRO A 56 18.66 7.19 5.73
N GLU A 57 18.88 8.28 4.99
CA GLU A 57 17.82 9.03 4.31
C GLU A 57 17.01 8.17 3.33
N GLU A 58 17.65 7.21 2.67
CA GLU A 58 16.99 6.24 1.78
C GLU A 58 15.96 5.38 2.52
N VAL A 59 16.26 4.98 3.76
CA VAL A 59 15.35 4.18 4.59
C VAL A 59 14.13 5.02 4.98
N VAL A 60 14.34 6.25 5.44
CA VAL A 60 13.24 7.17 5.78
C VAL A 60 12.36 7.43 4.56
N THR A 61 12.99 7.70 3.42
CA THR A 61 12.31 7.95 2.14
C THR A 61 11.48 6.75 1.72
N LYS A 62 12.04 5.53 1.78
CA LYS A 62 11.31 4.29 1.44
C LYS A 62 10.10 4.08 2.35
N VAL A 63 10.25 4.31 3.66
CA VAL A 63 9.13 4.17 4.61
C VAL A 63 8.04 5.20 4.35
N LEU A 64 8.39 6.49 4.21
CA LEU A 64 7.40 7.54 3.99
C LEU A 64 6.72 7.41 2.61
N ALA A 65 7.45 6.98 1.58
CA ALA A 65 6.91 6.76 0.23
C ALA A 65 6.00 5.52 0.12
N SER A 66 6.10 4.56 1.04
CA SER A 66 5.24 3.37 1.10
C SER A 66 4.14 3.44 2.17
N THR A 67 4.05 4.54 2.93
CA THR A 67 3.04 4.69 3.99
C THR A 67 1.81 5.45 3.50
N PHE A 68 0.68 4.75 3.35
CA PHE A 68 -0.60 5.37 3.02
C PHE A 68 -1.06 6.37 4.09
N GLY A 69 -1.70 7.45 3.63
CA GLY A 69 -2.04 8.64 4.41
C GLY A 69 -1.12 9.84 4.14
N ILE A 70 0.09 9.60 3.64
CA ILE A 70 1.07 10.63 3.28
C ILE A 70 0.87 11.04 1.83
N VAL A 71 0.68 12.33 1.54
CA VAL A 71 0.61 12.86 0.16
C VAL A 71 1.92 13.49 -0.30
N GLY A 72 2.80 13.82 0.64
CA GLY A 72 4.16 14.23 0.35
C GLY A 72 4.95 14.50 1.61
N PHE A 73 6.26 14.50 1.50
CA PHE A 73 7.16 14.76 2.62
C PHE A 73 8.42 15.48 2.18
N TYR A 74 9.04 16.21 3.10
CA TYR A 74 10.15 17.13 2.84
C TYR A 74 11.17 17.00 3.95
N LYS A 75 12.44 16.78 3.62
CA LYS A 75 13.52 16.99 4.59
C LYS A 75 13.51 18.47 4.96
N THR A 76 13.45 18.75 6.26
CA THR A 76 13.12 20.07 6.80
C THR A 76 14.12 20.44 7.87
N HIS A 77 14.56 21.69 7.86
CA HIS A 77 15.41 22.25 8.90
C HIS A 77 14.60 23.25 9.73
N SER A 78 14.94 23.39 11.01
CA SER A 78 14.27 24.37 11.88
C SER A 78 15.28 25.27 12.58
N CYS A 79 15.00 26.57 12.62
CA CYS A 79 15.83 27.58 13.29
C CYS A 79 14.99 28.65 14.01
N ALA A 80 15.66 29.65 14.59
CA ALA A 80 15.02 30.84 15.14
C ALA A 80 14.27 31.62 14.05
N LYS A 81 13.28 32.43 14.45
CA LYS A 81 12.45 33.21 13.51
C LYS A 81 13.12 34.53 13.12
N GLU A 82 14.41 34.46 12.83
CA GLU A 82 15.29 35.59 12.54
C GLU A 82 15.82 35.43 11.12
N LEU A 83 16.01 36.54 10.41
CA LEU A 83 16.32 36.52 8.98
C LEU A 83 17.63 35.77 8.67
N GLU A 84 18.67 36.03 9.46
CA GLU A 84 20.00 35.45 9.27
C GLU A 84 20.00 33.91 9.42
N PRO A 85 19.52 33.30 10.53
CA PRO A 85 19.42 31.84 10.64
C PRO A 85 18.55 31.17 9.57
N ILE A 86 17.53 31.87 9.06
CA ILE A 86 16.67 31.35 7.99
C ILE A 86 17.45 31.36 6.67
N SER A 87 18.13 32.46 6.36
CA SER A 87 18.91 32.63 5.14
C SER A 87 20.09 31.67 5.07
N GLU A 88 20.79 31.39 6.18
CA GLU A 88 21.86 30.39 6.21
C GLU A 88 21.38 29.00 5.78
N LEU A 89 20.25 28.55 6.33
CA LEU A 89 19.64 27.28 5.94
C LEU A 89 19.17 27.30 4.48
N ALA A 90 18.56 28.40 4.04
CA ALA A 90 18.09 28.54 2.67
C ALA A 90 19.24 28.53 1.65
N ILE A 91 20.35 29.20 1.95
CA ILE A 91 21.60 29.18 1.16
C ILE A 91 22.17 27.77 1.09
N SER A 92 22.20 27.05 2.21
CA SER A 92 22.66 25.65 2.25
C SER A 92 21.82 24.76 1.32
N LEU A 93 20.50 24.87 1.37
CA LEU A 93 19.59 24.13 0.49
C LEU A 93 19.73 24.55 -0.98
N ALA A 94 19.93 25.84 -1.27
CA ALA A 94 20.15 26.33 -2.62
C ALA A 94 21.42 25.72 -3.24
N LYS A 95 22.52 25.68 -2.48
CA LYS A 95 23.78 25.03 -2.90
C LYS A 95 23.58 23.54 -3.17
N GLN A 96 22.83 22.85 -2.31
CA GLN A 96 22.52 21.42 -2.50
C GLN A 96 21.69 21.17 -3.77
N ASN A 97 20.64 21.98 -4.02
CA ASN A 97 19.81 21.85 -5.22
C ASN A 97 20.61 22.10 -6.50
N LEU A 98 21.45 23.13 -6.51
CA LEU A 98 22.30 23.46 -7.65
C LEU A 98 23.31 22.33 -7.93
N ALA A 99 23.98 21.82 -6.89
CA ALA A 99 24.91 20.70 -7.01
C ALA A 99 24.23 19.39 -7.46
N SER A 100 22.95 19.21 -7.12
CA SER A 100 22.14 18.06 -7.55
C SER A 100 21.62 18.16 -8.98
N GLY A 101 21.91 19.26 -9.69
CA GLY A 101 21.51 19.46 -11.08
C GLY A 101 20.02 19.72 -11.26
N TYR A 102 19.33 20.25 -10.24
CA TYR A 102 17.89 20.57 -10.34
C TYR A 102 17.58 21.82 -11.16
N GLY A 103 18.55 22.41 -11.84
CA GLY A 103 18.41 23.69 -12.53
C GLY A 103 18.89 24.85 -11.67
N ASN A 104 18.94 26.05 -12.26
CA ASN A 104 19.48 27.24 -11.63
C ASN A 104 18.43 28.32 -11.36
N LYS A 105 17.18 28.14 -11.80
CA LYS A 105 16.09 29.07 -11.54
C LYS A 105 15.39 28.75 -10.25
N PHE A 106 15.26 29.73 -9.36
CA PHE A 106 14.66 29.51 -8.05
C PHE A 106 13.67 30.58 -7.62
N LYS A 107 12.89 30.21 -6.60
CA LYS A 107 11.96 31.09 -5.90
C LYS A 107 11.98 30.79 -4.41
N VAL A 108 11.77 31.81 -3.58
CA VAL A 108 11.50 31.66 -2.14
C VAL A 108 10.03 31.91 -1.87
N GLU A 109 9.37 30.99 -1.18
CA GLU A 109 7.98 31.14 -0.74
C GLU A 109 7.84 31.08 0.78
N THR A 110 7.51 32.23 1.38
CA THR A 110 7.31 32.33 2.82
C THR A 110 5.83 32.28 3.19
N ARG A 111 5.47 31.36 4.08
CA ARG A 111 4.15 31.29 4.71
C ARG A 111 4.23 31.65 6.18
N ARG A 112 3.58 32.75 6.54
CA ARG A 112 3.54 33.26 7.92
C ARG A 112 2.24 32.92 8.63
N VAL A 113 2.32 31.99 9.59
CA VAL A 113 1.23 31.70 10.55
C VAL A 113 1.32 32.65 11.73
N ASP A 114 2.54 32.95 12.18
CA ASP A 114 2.76 33.91 13.26
C ASP A 114 2.61 35.36 12.77
N LYS A 115 1.46 35.98 13.07
CA LYS A 115 1.15 37.33 12.60
C LYS A 115 1.85 38.45 13.38
N SER A 116 2.57 38.16 14.46
CA SER A 116 3.28 39.18 15.25
C SER A 116 4.64 39.60 14.69
N LEU A 117 5.17 38.88 13.70
CA LEU A 117 6.47 39.19 13.10
C LEU A 117 6.44 40.52 12.32
N PRO A 118 7.57 41.26 12.27
CA PRO A 118 7.62 42.64 11.76
C PRO A 118 7.47 42.74 10.24
N MET A 119 7.92 41.72 9.49
CA MET A 119 7.84 41.66 8.04
C MET A 119 6.66 40.79 7.59
N ASP A 120 6.10 41.11 6.42
CA ASP A 120 5.11 40.26 5.78
C ASP A 120 5.76 39.09 5.03
N SER A 121 4.92 38.18 4.50
CA SER A 121 5.40 37.00 3.78
C SER A 121 6.21 37.36 2.52
N TYR A 122 5.85 38.44 1.82
CA TYR A 122 6.52 38.87 0.61
C TYR A 122 7.88 39.46 0.94
N ASP A 123 7.96 40.32 1.96
CA ASP A 123 9.21 40.91 2.43
C ASP A 123 10.21 39.84 2.84
N TYR A 124 9.81 38.85 3.66
CA TYR A 124 10.69 37.72 4.00
C TYR A 124 11.19 36.98 2.74
N SER A 125 10.30 36.66 1.81
CA SER A 125 10.68 36.00 0.55
C SER A 125 11.67 36.83 -0.27
N ARG A 126 11.49 38.15 -0.33
CA ARG A 126 12.38 39.07 -1.05
C ARG A 126 13.77 39.11 -0.43
N GLU A 127 13.84 39.35 0.88
CA GLU A 127 15.12 39.47 1.61
C GLU A 127 15.91 38.16 1.55
N ILE A 128 15.27 37.02 1.83
CA ILE A 128 15.91 35.70 1.78
C ILE A 128 16.35 35.38 0.34
N GLY A 129 15.52 35.71 -0.66
CA GLY A 129 15.86 35.53 -2.07
C GLY A 129 17.10 36.33 -2.50
N GLY A 130 17.20 37.59 -2.05
CA GLY A 130 18.37 38.44 -2.28
C GLY A 130 19.64 37.84 -1.66
N MET A 131 19.57 37.41 -0.39
CA MET A 131 20.71 36.78 0.29
C MET A 131 21.16 35.48 -0.39
N ILE A 132 20.24 34.67 -0.91
CA ILE A 132 20.59 33.47 -1.69
C ILE A 132 21.27 33.83 -3.00
N PHE A 133 20.73 34.81 -3.73
CA PHE A 133 21.25 35.25 -5.02
C PHE A 133 22.68 35.82 -4.90
N GLU A 134 22.95 36.59 -3.85
CA GLU A 134 24.29 37.13 -3.58
C GLU A 134 25.29 36.04 -3.15
N ALA A 135 24.83 35.03 -2.41
CA ALA A 135 25.71 34.02 -1.80
C ALA A 135 25.98 32.78 -2.66
N VAL A 136 25.20 32.55 -3.73
CA VAL A 136 25.30 31.35 -4.58
C VAL A 136 25.39 31.75 -6.05
N GLU A 137 26.60 31.69 -6.59
CA GLU A 137 26.87 32.00 -8.00
C GLU A 137 26.09 31.08 -8.96
N GLY A 138 25.63 31.65 -10.07
CA GLY A 138 24.96 30.93 -11.16
C GLY A 138 23.46 30.75 -11.01
N LEU A 139 22.86 31.20 -9.89
CA LEU A 139 21.40 31.18 -9.71
C LEU A 139 20.70 32.34 -10.42
N GLU A 140 19.48 32.08 -10.86
CA GLU A 140 18.56 33.07 -11.44
C GLU A 140 17.25 33.07 -10.65
N VAL A 141 16.70 34.24 -10.33
CA VAL A 141 15.39 34.32 -9.66
C VAL A 141 14.28 34.29 -10.70
N ASP A 142 13.45 33.24 -10.69
CA ASP A 142 12.24 33.14 -11.54
C ASP A 142 11.01 32.87 -10.66
N VAL A 143 10.20 33.91 -10.43
CA VAL A 143 9.00 33.80 -9.58
C VAL A 143 7.81 33.15 -10.27
N ARG A 144 7.87 32.95 -11.60
CA ARG A 144 6.80 32.40 -12.43
C ARG A 144 7.02 30.93 -12.74
N ASN A 145 8.20 30.57 -13.22
CA ASN A 145 8.59 29.22 -13.61
C ASN A 145 9.96 28.83 -12.98
N PRO A 146 10.04 28.75 -11.65
CA PRO A 146 11.27 28.28 -11.00
C PRO A 146 11.48 26.79 -11.26
N ASP A 147 12.74 26.38 -11.38
CA ASP A 147 13.11 24.96 -11.39
C ASP A 147 12.87 24.33 -10.01
N TRP A 148 13.11 25.10 -8.94
CA TRP A 148 12.85 24.68 -7.57
C TRP A 148 12.48 25.84 -6.64
N VAL A 149 11.73 25.51 -5.58
CA VAL A 149 11.23 26.47 -4.60
C VAL A 149 11.79 26.14 -3.22
N ILE A 150 12.35 27.14 -2.53
CA ILE A 150 12.64 27.05 -1.10
C ILE A 150 11.46 27.61 -0.33
N HIS A 151 10.86 26.78 0.51
CA HIS A 151 9.75 27.15 1.34
C HIS A 151 10.21 27.51 2.75
N VAL A 152 9.66 28.59 3.28
CA VAL A 152 9.88 29.05 4.65
C VAL A 152 8.53 29.13 5.37
N GLU A 153 8.31 28.30 6.39
CA GLU A 153 7.11 28.40 7.24
C GLU A 153 7.46 29.03 8.59
N LEU A 154 6.93 30.23 8.85
CA LEU A 154 7.11 30.96 10.11
C LEU A 154 5.93 30.67 11.05
N ARG A 155 6.19 29.85 12.07
CA ARG A 155 5.21 29.37 13.05
C ARG A 155 5.72 29.54 14.49
N GLU A 156 5.76 28.47 15.28
CA GLU A 156 6.46 28.44 16.57
C GLU A 156 7.98 28.59 16.40
N LYS A 157 8.52 28.06 15.30
CA LYS A 157 9.89 28.23 14.80
C LYS A 157 9.84 28.58 13.32
N ALA A 158 10.99 28.89 12.71
CA ALA A 158 11.10 28.90 11.27
C ALA A 158 11.43 27.50 10.78
N TYR A 159 10.69 27.02 9.77
CA TYR A 159 10.95 25.76 9.10
C TYR A 159 11.33 26.03 7.64
N VAL A 160 12.49 25.55 7.21
CA VAL A 160 13.03 25.76 5.86
C VAL A 160 13.16 24.40 5.17
N TYR A 161 12.57 24.27 3.99
CA TYR A 161 12.62 23.03 3.21
C TYR A 161 12.53 23.32 1.70
N GLY A 162 13.13 22.45 0.89
CA GLY A 162 13.17 22.59 -0.57
C GLY A 162 12.30 21.56 -1.27
N TYR A 163 12.93 20.81 -2.19
CA TYR A 163 12.29 19.72 -2.92
C TYR A 163 11.71 18.66 -1.97
N GLY A 164 10.58 18.08 -2.37
CA GLY A 164 9.90 17.04 -1.59
C GLY A 164 9.49 15.87 -2.44
N VAL A 165 9.28 14.74 -1.78
CA VAL A 165 8.87 13.50 -2.42
C VAL A 165 7.35 13.38 -2.35
N LYS A 166 6.72 12.97 -3.46
CA LYS A 166 5.28 12.67 -3.50
C LYS A 166 5.01 11.39 -2.72
N GLY A 167 4.03 11.46 -1.82
CA GLY A 167 3.58 10.31 -1.05
C GLY A 167 2.48 9.52 -1.78
N PRO A 168 2.13 8.33 -1.28
CA PRO A 168 1.18 7.44 -1.93
C PRO A 168 -0.30 7.85 -1.79
N GLY A 169 -0.60 8.84 -0.94
CA GLY A 169 -1.95 9.27 -0.63
C GLY A 169 -2.74 8.19 0.12
N GLY A 170 -4.06 8.15 -0.07
CA GLY A 170 -4.91 7.17 0.59
C GLY A 170 -5.10 7.40 2.10
N LEU A 171 -5.44 6.32 2.81
CA LEU A 171 -5.71 6.33 4.24
C LEU A 171 -4.73 5.40 4.98
N PRO A 172 -4.35 5.72 6.23
CA PRO A 172 -3.48 4.85 7.02
C PRO A 172 -4.05 3.45 7.17
N VAL A 173 -3.23 2.43 6.90
CA VAL A 173 -3.58 1.02 7.10
C VAL A 173 -4.02 0.76 8.54
N SER A 174 -5.04 -0.09 8.70
CA SER A 174 -5.73 -0.43 9.96
C SER A 174 -6.78 0.60 10.41
N THR A 175 -7.13 1.59 9.58
CA THR A 175 -8.27 2.50 9.86
C THR A 175 -9.60 2.00 9.33
N ALA A 176 -9.61 1.00 8.45
CA ALA A 176 -10.81 0.44 7.82
C ALA A 176 -11.09 -1.03 8.20
N GLY A 177 -10.60 -1.47 9.36
CA GLY A 177 -10.71 -2.87 9.80
C GLY A 177 -9.67 -3.79 9.18
N ARG A 178 -9.95 -5.10 9.18
CA ARG A 178 -9.08 -6.17 8.67
C ARG A 178 -9.83 -7.02 7.66
N GLY A 179 -9.12 -7.51 6.64
CA GLY A 179 -9.62 -8.53 5.72
C GLY A 179 -8.51 -9.46 5.23
N THR A 180 -8.91 -10.49 4.51
CA THR A 180 -7.99 -11.50 3.95
C THR A 180 -7.99 -11.46 2.44
N LEU A 181 -6.81 -11.24 1.87
CA LEU A 181 -6.56 -11.27 0.43
C LEU A 181 -6.36 -12.72 -0.04
N LEU A 182 -7.15 -13.17 -1.01
CA LEU A 182 -6.86 -14.38 -1.76
C LEU A 182 -5.71 -14.08 -2.73
N LEU A 183 -4.48 -14.29 -2.27
CA LEU A 183 -3.25 -14.02 -3.00
C LEU A 183 -2.92 -15.23 -3.87
N SER A 184 -2.68 -14.98 -5.15
CA SER A 184 -2.30 -15.98 -6.14
C SER A 184 -0.97 -15.60 -6.76
N GLY A 185 -0.37 -16.52 -7.53
CA GLY A 185 0.86 -16.29 -8.26
C GLY A 185 0.71 -15.40 -9.51
N GLY A 186 -0.45 -14.78 -9.72
CA GLY A 186 -0.78 -13.96 -10.89
C GLY A 186 -0.69 -12.45 -10.62
N ILE A 187 -0.86 -11.67 -11.69
CA ILE A 187 -0.70 -10.20 -11.68
C ILE A 187 -1.76 -9.49 -10.81
N ASP A 188 -2.97 -10.04 -10.75
CA ASP A 188 -4.16 -9.27 -10.36
C ASP A 188 -4.31 -9.19 -8.82
N SER A 189 -4.11 -10.30 -8.10
CA SER A 189 -4.32 -10.34 -6.65
C SER A 189 -3.36 -9.45 -5.85
N PRO A 190 -2.06 -9.27 -6.22
CA PRO A 190 -1.21 -8.28 -5.56
C PRO A 190 -1.73 -6.85 -5.73
N VAL A 191 -2.19 -6.49 -6.93
CA VAL A 191 -2.76 -5.17 -7.23
C VAL A 191 -4.01 -4.93 -6.39
N ALA A 192 -4.89 -5.94 -6.26
CA ALA A 192 -6.07 -5.86 -5.40
C ALA A 192 -5.70 -5.59 -3.93
N GLY A 193 -4.70 -6.31 -3.40
CA GLY A 193 -4.18 -6.08 -2.06
C GLY A 193 -3.69 -4.64 -1.86
N TYR A 194 -2.84 -4.15 -2.78
CA TYR A 194 -2.33 -2.78 -2.75
C TYR A 194 -3.45 -1.73 -2.73
N LEU A 195 -4.49 -1.89 -3.57
CA LEU A 195 -5.62 -0.96 -3.64
C LEU A 195 -6.47 -0.96 -2.36
N MET A 196 -6.65 -2.12 -1.72
CA MET A 196 -7.39 -2.20 -0.46
C MET A 196 -6.58 -1.65 0.71
N ALA A 197 -5.28 -1.92 0.77
CA ALA A 197 -4.38 -1.30 1.73
C ALA A 197 -4.38 0.24 1.62
N LYS A 198 -4.44 0.77 0.39
CA LYS A 198 -4.56 2.22 0.12
C LYS A 198 -5.81 2.85 0.74
N ARG A 199 -6.89 2.08 0.92
CA ARG A 199 -8.13 2.52 1.60
C ARG A 199 -8.11 2.30 3.11
N GLY A 200 -6.96 1.93 3.67
CA GLY A 200 -6.77 1.80 5.11
C GLY A 200 -7.12 0.42 5.67
N LEU A 201 -7.34 -0.59 4.82
CA LEU A 201 -7.66 -1.96 5.25
C LEU A 201 -6.38 -2.69 5.68
N LYS A 202 -6.41 -3.33 6.86
CA LYS A 202 -5.33 -4.23 7.27
C LYS A 202 -5.49 -5.57 6.56
N LEU A 203 -4.43 -6.06 5.95
CA LEU A 203 -4.46 -7.32 5.21
C LEU A 203 -3.72 -8.43 5.94
N ASP A 204 -4.37 -9.59 6.00
CA ASP A 204 -3.71 -10.89 5.92
C ASP A 204 -3.87 -11.41 4.48
N ALA A 205 -3.08 -12.39 4.06
CA ALA A 205 -3.16 -13.04 2.76
C ALA A 205 -3.32 -14.56 2.95
N VAL A 206 -4.09 -15.19 2.07
CA VAL A 206 -4.21 -16.65 1.97
C VAL A 206 -3.80 -17.09 0.59
N TYR A 207 -3.00 -18.14 0.52
CA TYR A 207 -2.55 -18.79 -0.70
C TYR A 207 -2.91 -20.28 -0.63
N PHE A 208 -3.51 -20.81 -1.70
CA PHE A 208 -3.88 -22.22 -1.79
C PHE A 208 -2.88 -22.93 -2.69
N HIS A 209 -2.24 -23.98 -2.17
CA HIS A 209 -1.30 -24.81 -2.92
C HIS A 209 -1.73 -26.27 -2.88
N THR A 210 -1.37 -27.04 -3.91
CA THR A 210 -1.78 -28.44 -4.06
C THR A 210 -0.56 -29.34 -4.27
N PRO A 211 0.28 -29.58 -3.24
CA PRO A 211 1.42 -30.48 -3.37
C PRO A 211 0.92 -31.93 -3.58
N PRO A 212 1.62 -32.78 -4.38
CA PRO A 212 2.84 -32.49 -5.13
C PRO A 212 2.62 -31.85 -6.52
N TYR A 213 1.38 -31.47 -6.86
CA TYR A 213 1.03 -30.93 -8.19
C TYR A 213 1.50 -29.49 -8.44
N THR A 214 1.58 -28.67 -7.39
CA THR A 214 2.20 -27.33 -7.46
C THR A 214 3.67 -27.40 -7.03
N SER A 215 4.55 -26.75 -7.79
CA SER A 215 5.98 -26.74 -7.50
C SER A 215 6.32 -25.82 -6.31
N ASN A 216 7.49 -26.03 -5.70
CA ASN A 216 7.98 -25.16 -4.62
C ASN A 216 8.24 -23.73 -5.13
N GLU A 217 8.64 -23.58 -6.38
CA GLU A 217 8.87 -22.29 -7.03
C GLU A 217 7.57 -21.48 -7.16
N ALA A 218 6.42 -22.13 -7.36
CA ALA A 218 5.12 -21.45 -7.35
C ALA A 218 4.80 -20.88 -5.95
N HIS A 219 5.15 -21.62 -4.89
CA HIS A 219 4.97 -21.15 -3.52
C HIS A 219 5.92 -19.99 -3.18
N GLU A 220 7.21 -20.12 -3.53
CA GLU A 220 8.20 -19.05 -3.34
C GLU A 220 7.84 -17.78 -4.12
N LYS A 221 7.29 -17.92 -5.34
CA LYS A 221 6.73 -16.80 -6.11
C LYS A 221 5.69 -16.03 -5.31
N VAL A 222 4.76 -16.72 -4.65
CA VAL A 222 3.71 -16.07 -3.84
C VAL A 222 4.27 -15.45 -2.57
N LYS A 223 5.27 -16.07 -1.92
CA LYS A 223 5.98 -15.46 -0.79
C LYS A 223 6.67 -14.15 -1.19
N GLU A 224 7.31 -14.10 -2.37
CA GLU A 224 7.92 -12.88 -2.88
C GLU A 224 6.87 -11.80 -3.17
N LEU A 225 5.71 -12.16 -3.75
CA LEU A 225 4.59 -11.22 -3.92
C LEU A 225 4.07 -10.68 -2.57
N ALA A 226 3.98 -11.52 -1.54
CA ALA A 226 3.62 -11.08 -0.19
C ALA A 226 4.67 -10.12 0.40
N LYS A 227 5.96 -10.39 0.16
CA LYS A 227 7.08 -9.52 0.57
C LYS A 227 7.04 -8.16 -0.14
N ILE A 228 6.73 -8.12 -1.44
CA ILE A 228 6.54 -6.88 -2.21
C ILE A 228 5.37 -6.05 -1.65
N LEU A 229 4.30 -6.71 -1.20
CA LEU A 229 3.14 -6.04 -0.59
C LEU A 229 3.37 -5.58 0.86
N ALA A 230 4.26 -6.24 1.60
CA ALA A 230 4.44 -6.04 3.04
C ALA A 230 4.68 -4.57 3.44
N PRO A 231 5.52 -3.77 2.75
CA PRO A 231 5.72 -2.35 3.06
C PRO A 231 4.42 -1.54 3.02
N TRP A 232 3.58 -1.79 2.01
CA TRP A 232 2.31 -1.11 1.78
C TRP A 232 1.23 -1.50 2.81
N CYS A 233 1.33 -2.71 3.36
CA CYS A 233 0.36 -3.28 4.29
C CYS A 233 0.74 -3.06 5.77
N SER A 234 1.84 -2.35 6.05
CA SER A 234 2.46 -2.30 7.39
C SER A 234 2.75 -3.71 7.94
N GLY A 235 3.31 -4.55 7.06
CA GLY A 235 3.56 -5.98 7.19
C GLY A 235 2.33 -6.83 6.90
N ILE A 236 2.51 -8.08 6.46
CA ILE A 236 1.42 -8.98 6.05
C ILE A 236 1.68 -10.40 6.55
N ASN A 237 0.64 -11.10 7.01
CA ASN A 237 0.71 -12.55 7.24
C ASN A 237 0.30 -13.26 5.97
N LEU A 238 1.03 -14.29 5.56
CA LEU A 238 0.63 -15.23 4.52
C LEU A 238 0.25 -16.56 5.16
N PHE A 239 -0.96 -17.03 4.89
CA PHE A 239 -1.45 -18.35 5.24
C PHE A 239 -1.35 -19.25 4.01
N SER A 240 -0.42 -20.19 4.01
CA SER A 240 -0.25 -21.18 2.94
C SER A 240 -1.09 -22.40 3.29
N VAL A 241 -2.16 -22.61 2.54
CA VAL A 241 -3.19 -23.62 2.81
C VAL A 241 -3.00 -24.82 1.88
N PRO A 242 -2.78 -26.03 2.43
CA PRO A 242 -2.79 -27.24 1.62
C PRO A 242 -4.22 -27.52 1.13
N PHE A 243 -4.39 -27.58 -0.18
CA PHE A 243 -5.69 -27.67 -0.84
C PHE A 243 -5.88 -28.95 -1.66
N THR A 244 -4.89 -29.87 -1.67
CA THR A 244 -4.90 -31.07 -2.52
C THR A 244 -6.11 -31.94 -2.28
N ASP A 245 -6.42 -32.30 -1.03
CA ASP A 245 -7.51 -33.23 -0.72
C ASP A 245 -8.88 -32.61 -1.03
N VAL A 246 -9.03 -31.31 -0.78
CA VAL A 246 -10.23 -30.56 -1.14
C VAL A 246 -10.40 -30.52 -2.67
N GLN A 247 -9.33 -30.26 -3.42
CA GLN A 247 -9.35 -30.27 -4.88
C GLN A 247 -9.72 -31.64 -5.45
N VAL A 248 -9.12 -32.72 -4.92
CA VAL A 248 -9.44 -34.10 -5.33
C VAL A 248 -10.91 -34.41 -5.04
N LYS A 249 -11.41 -34.01 -3.87
CA LYS A 249 -12.81 -34.23 -3.51
C LYS A 249 -13.77 -33.49 -4.43
N VAL A 250 -13.47 -32.24 -4.78
CA VAL A 250 -14.26 -31.47 -5.76
C VAL A 250 -14.24 -32.19 -7.11
N ASN A 251 -13.08 -32.58 -7.61
CA ASN A 251 -12.94 -33.26 -8.91
C ASN A 251 -13.74 -34.57 -8.99
N GLN A 252 -13.91 -35.28 -7.88
CA GLN A 252 -14.67 -36.52 -7.80
C GLN A 252 -16.19 -36.30 -7.67
N SER A 253 -16.62 -35.10 -7.29
CA SER A 253 -18.02 -34.82 -6.91
C SER A 253 -18.81 -34.07 -7.97
N VAL A 254 -18.15 -33.40 -8.91
CA VAL A 254 -18.81 -32.58 -9.94
C VAL A 254 -18.28 -32.87 -11.35
N GLU A 255 -19.08 -32.53 -12.36
CA GLU A 255 -18.62 -32.60 -13.75
C GLU A 255 -17.41 -31.67 -13.98
N PRO A 256 -16.46 -32.04 -14.87
CA PRO A 256 -15.23 -31.28 -15.08
C PRO A 256 -15.44 -29.79 -15.36
N SER A 257 -16.50 -29.41 -16.08
CA SER A 257 -16.83 -28.02 -16.42
C SER A 257 -17.11 -27.14 -15.18
N PHE A 258 -17.52 -27.75 -14.06
CA PHE A 258 -17.88 -27.07 -12.81
C PHE A 258 -16.75 -27.06 -11.77
N THR A 259 -15.71 -27.86 -11.97
CA THR A 259 -14.60 -28.05 -11.03
C THR A 259 -13.98 -26.73 -10.57
N THR A 260 -13.66 -25.82 -11.50
CA THR A 260 -13.02 -24.55 -11.14
C THR A 260 -13.89 -23.68 -10.25
N LEU A 261 -15.19 -23.62 -10.52
CA LEU A 261 -16.13 -22.81 -9.73
C LEU A 261 -16.28 -23.38 -8.31
N HIS A 262 -16.45 -24.70 -8.19
CA HIS A 262 -16.61 -25.36 -6.89
C HIS A 262 -15.32 -25.32 -6.07
N ALA A 263 -14.15 -25.47 -6.70
CA ALA A 263 -12.87 -25.28 -6.04
C ALA A 263 -12.72 -23.86 -5.49
N ARG A 264 -13.10 -22.82 -6.26
CA ARG A 264 -13.10 -21.43 -5.78
C ARG A 264 -14.06 -21.20 -4.62
N ALA A 265 -15.27 -21.77 -4.67
CA ALA A 265 -16.22 -21.70 -3.56
C ALA A 265 -15.65 -22.34 -2.27
N ALA A 266 -14.96 -23.48 -2.38
CA ALA A 266 -14.26 -24.10 -1.26
C ALA A 266 -13.10 -23.23 -0.74
N MET A 267 -12.28 -22.65 -1.63
CA MET A 267 -11.22 -21.68 -1.27
C MET A 267 -11.80 -20.47 -0.51
N MET A 268 -12.90 -19.90 -0.99
CA MET A 268 -13.56 -18.77 -0.32
C MET A 268 -14.10 -19.15 1.05
N THR A 269 -14.66 -20.36 1.19
CA THR A 269 -15.14 -20.89 2.48
C THR A 269 -14.00 -21.04 3.49
N ILE A 270 -12.86 -21.60 3.07
CA ILE A 270 -11.66 -21.72 3.91
C ILE A 270 -11.10 -20.34 4.27
N ALA A 271 -11.00 -19.44 3.28
CA ALA A 271 -10.55 -18.07 3.50
C ALA A 271 -11.44 -17.32 4.49
N GLU A 272 -12.77 -17.52 4.46
CA GLU A 272 -13.69 -16.95 5.44
C GLU A 272 -13.42 -17.46 6.86
N LYS A 273 -13.22 -18.77 7.03
CA LYS A 273 -12.87 -19.36 8.35
C LYS A 273 -11.61 -18.73 8.93
N ILE A 274 -10.53 -18.68 8.14
CA ILE A 274 -9.28 -18.00 8.52
C ILE A 274 -9.54 -16.53 8.84
N THR A 275 -10.33 -15.83 8.02
CA THR A 275 -10.64 -14.40 8.24
C THR A 275 -11.35 -14.17 9.56
N LYS A 276 -12.32 -15.00 9.92
CA LYS A 276 -13.06 -14.92 11.18
C LYS A 276 -12.15 -15.17 12.39
N GLU A 277 -11.26 -16.15 12.34
CA GLU A 277 -10.25 -16.41 13.39
C GLU A 277 -9.26 -15.25 13.59
N ARG A 278 -9.12 -14.39 12.58
CA ARG A 278 -8.25 -13.21 12.60
C ARG A 278 -8.98 -11.91 12.96
N ASP A 279 -10.26 -11.99 13.37
CA ASP A 279 -11.15 -10.84 13.59
C ASP A 279 -11.28 -9.95 12.33
N GLY A 280 -11.25 -10.57 11.15
CA GLY A 280 -11.45 -9.91 9.87
C GLY A 280 -12.92 -9.83 9.46
N GLY A 281 -13.26 -8.81 8.66
CA GLY A 281 -14.63 -8.51 8.26
C GLY A 281 -14.88 -8.59 6.75
N CYS A 282 -13.91 -8.97 5.93
CA CYS A 282 -14.07 -9.08 4.48
C CYS A 282 -13.02 -9.98 3.82
N LEU A 283 -13.37 -10.52 2.65
CA LEU A 283 -12.44 -11.16 1.71
C LEU A 283 -12.07 -10.18 0.60
N ILE A 284 -10.89 -10.34 0.01
CA ILE A 284 -10.43 -9.53 -1.13
C ILE A 284 -9.96 -10.47 -2.23
N THR A 285 -10.43 -10.25 -3.47
CA THR A 285 -9.99 -11.01 -4.65
C THR A 285 -9.44 -10.08 -5.73
N GLY A 286 -8.57 -10.62 -6.58
CA GLY A 286 -8.11 -9.96 -7.81
C GLY A 286 -9.03 -10.18 -9.01
N GLU A 287 -10.32 -10.47 -8.79
CA GLU A 287 -11.26 -10.75 -9.88
C GLU A 287 -11.63 -9.46 -10.65
N ALA A 288 -11.65 -9.57 -11.98
CA ALA A 288 -12.08 -8.53 -12.91
C ALA A 288 -13.23 -9.07 -13.77
N LEU A 289 -14.27 -8.26 -14.00
CA LEU A 289 -15.49 -8.76 -14.64
C LEU A 289 -15.20 -9.19 -16.08
N SER A 290 -15.64 -10.39 -16.45
CA SER A 290 -15.52 -10.94 -17.81
C SER A 290 -14.09 -11.10 -18.33
N GLN A 291 -13.08 -11.14 -17.46
CA GLN A 291 -11.69 -11.39 -17.87
C GLN A 291 -11.43 -12.87 -18.19
N VAL A 292 -12.06 -13.79 -17.45
CA VAL A 292 -11.97 -15.25 -17.64
C VAL A 292 -13.33 -15.90 -17.42
N ALA A 293 -13.49 -17.15 -17.89
CA ALA A 293 -14.74 -17.91 -17.79
C ALA A 293 -15.33 -17.97 -16.37
N SER A 294 -14.46 -18.08 -15.36
CA SER A 294 -14.84 -18.15 -13.95
C SER A 294 -15.11 -16.79 -13.28
N GLN A 295 -15.11 -15.70 -14.05
CA GLN A 295 -15.36 -14.33 -13.58
C GLN A 295 -16.51 -13.65 -14.35
N THR A 296 -17.46 -14.44 -14.86
CA THR A 296 -18.76 -13.94 -15.32
C THR A 296 -19.63 -13.53 -14.13
N MET A 297 -20.66 -12.71 -14.37
CA MET A 297 -21.57 -12.26 -13.32
C MET A 297 -22.22 -13.45 -12.57
N GLU A 298 -22.64 -14.47 -13.30
CA GLU A 298 -23.24 -15.69 -12.76
C GLU A 298 -22.23 -16.50 -11.92
N SER A 299 -20.99 -16.63 -12.40
CA SER A 299 -19.91 -17.29 -11.66
C SER A 299 -19.60 -16.57 -10.36
N LEU A 300 -19.51 -15.23 -10.40
CA LEU A 300 -19.25 -14.40 -9.22
C LEU A 300 -20.40 -14.48 -8.21
N ALA A 301 -21.65 -14.51 -8.68
CA ALA A 301 -22.81 -14.67 -7.81
C ALA A 301 -22.75 -16.01 -7.06
N PHE A 302 -22.45 -17.10 -7.77
CA PHE A 302 -22.30 -18.42 -7.16
C PHE A 302 -21.16 -18.46 -6.14
N THR A 303 -19.94 -18.07 -6.51
CA THR A 303 -18.79 -18.14 -5.58
C THR A 303 -19.02 -17.26 -4.36
N ASN A 304 -19.64 -16.08 -4.51
CA ASN A 304 -19.98 -15.21 -3.40
C ASN A 304 -21.04 -15.82 -2.46
N SER A 305 -21.90 -16.73 -2.96
CA SER A 305 -22.92 -17.39 -2.12
C SER A 305 -22.33 -18.42 -1.14
N SER A 306 -21.08 -18.84 -1.35
CA SER A 306 -20.36 -19.76 -0.45
C SER A 306 -19.88 -19.11 0.85
N VAL A 307 -19.99 -17.77 0.95
CA VAL A 307 -19.52 -17.00 2.10
C VAL A 307 -20.54 -15.95 2.53
N THR A 308 -20.45 -15.56 3.79
CA THR A 308 -21.28 -14.53 4.44
C THR A 308 -20.58 -13.18 4.51
N LEU A 309 -19.24 -13.17 4.57
CA LEU A 309 -18.45 -11.95 4.58
C LEU A 309 -18.52 -11.23 3.23
N PRO A 310 -18.50 -9.88 3.22
CA PRO A 310 -18.39 -9.13 1.97
C PRO A 310 -17.07 -9.46 1.25
N VAL A 311 -17.16 -9.59 -0.07
CA VAL A 311 -16.01 -9.87 -0.96
C VAL A 311 -15.70 -8.63 -1.78
N PHE A 312 -14.60 -7.96 -1.48
CA PHE A 312 -14.16 -6.78 -2.19
C PHE A 312 -13.36 -7.15 -3.44
N ARG A 313 -13.78 -6.60 -4.58
CA ARG A 313 -13.21 -6.83 -5.91
C ARG A 313 -12.73 -5.49 -6.49
N PRO A 314 -11.60 -4.94 -6.02
CA PRO A 314 -11.15 -3.61 -6.41
C PRO A 314 -10.84 -3.48 -7.91
N LEU A 315 -10.67 -4.59 -8.62
CA LEU A 315 -10.36 -4.63 -10.04
C LEU A 315 -11.59 -4.88 -10.94
N ILE A 316 -12.79 -5.00 -10.35
CA ILE A 316 -13.98 -5.50 -11.06
C ILE A 316 -14.31 -4.75 -12.36
N GLY A 317 -14.00 -3.46 -12.43
CA GLY A 317 -14.23 -2.60 -13.59
C GLY A 317 -12.97 -2.07 -14.26
N MET A 318 -11.79 -2.64 -13.96
CA MET A 318 -10.52 -2.25 -14.57
C MET A 318 -10.21 -3.13 -15.78
N ASP A 319 -9.59 -2.56 -16.80
CA ASP A 319 -9.02 -3.35 -17.89
C ASP A 319 -7.63 -3.93 -17.51
N LYS A 320 -7.12 -4.83 -18.36
CA LYS A 320 -5.87 -5.53 -18.08
C LYS A 320 -4.65 -4.60 -18.08
N GLU A 321 -4.62 -3.60 -18.95
CA GLU A 321 -3.49 -2.67 -19.07
C GLU A 321 -3.42 -1.75 -17.84
N GLU A 322 -4.57 -1.31 -17.32
CA GLU A 322 -4.64 -0.57 -16.07
C GLU A 322 -4.06 -1.38 -14.89
N ILE A 323 -4.41 -2.67 -14.80
CA ILE A 323 -3.90 -3.58 -13.76
C ILE A 323 -2.37 -3.76 -13.92
N ILE A 324 -1.89 -4.03 -15.14
CA ILE A 324 -0.46 -4.19 -15.44
C ILE A 324 0.33 -2.94 -15.06
N LYS A 325 -0.18 -1.74 -15.37
CA LYS A 325 0.46 -0.48 -15.03
C LYS A 325 0.65 -0.32 -13.52
N ILE A 326 -0.35 -0.71 -12.72
CA ILE A 326 -0.22 -0.68 -11.26
C ILE A 326 0.75 -1.75 -10.78
N SER A 327 0.68 -2.96 -11.33
CA SER A 327 1.59 -4.06 -10.97
C SER A 327 3.05 -3.70 -11.22
N ARG A 328 3.37 -3.02 -12.33
CA ARG A 328 4.72 -2.53 -12.62
C ARG A 328 5.16 -1.44 -11.65
N LYS A 329 4.27 -0.49 -11.33
CA LYS A 329 4.54 0.55 -10.32
C LYS A 329 4.82 -0.06 -8.94
N LEU A 330 4.15 -1.17 -8.62
CA LEU A 330 4.34 -1.91 -7.38
C LEU A 330 5.64 -2.74 -7.37
N GLY A 331 6.20 -3.05 -8.55
CA GLY A 331 7.32 -4.00 -8.70
C GLY A 331 6.89 -5.47 -8.64
N ALA A 332 5.59 -5.76 -8.73
CA ALA A 332 5.03 -7.11 -8.64
C ALA A 332 4.92 -7.82 -10.00
N PHE A 333 5.01 -7.08 -11.10
CA PHE A 333 4.73 -7.61 -12.44
C PHE A 333 5.70 -8.72 -12.83
N GLU A 334 7.00 -8.48 -12.68
CA GLU A 334 8.06 -9.39 -13.09
C GLU A 334 7.97 -10.73 -12.33
N THR A 335 7.71 -10.66 -11.02
CA THR A 335 7.49 -11.85 -10.18
C THR A 335 6.22 -12.60 -10.59
N SER A 336 5.13 -11.87 -10.86
CA SER A 336 3.84 -12.46 -11.26
C SER A 336 3.89 -13.17 -12.62
N THR A 337 4.83 -12.81 -13.49
CA THR A 337 4.99 -13.39 -14.83
C THR A 337 5.91 -14.61 -14.90
N LEU A 338 6.53 -15.01 -13.78
CA LEU A 338 7.35 -16.22 -13.74
C LEU A 338 6.53 -17.47 -14.13
N PRO A 339 7.08 -18.38 -14.95
CA PRO A 339 6.35 -19.48 -15.62
C PRO A 339 6.11 -20.67 -14.69
N TYR A 340 5.58 -20.40 -13.51
CA TYR A 340 5.19 -21.39 -12.51
C TYR A 340 3.67 -21.35 -12.37
N ASP A 341 3.00 -22.36 -12.91
CA ASP A 341 1.56 -22.43 -12.92
C ASP A 341 1.01 -22.60 -11.50
N ASP A 342 -0.06 -21.86 -11.23
CA ASP A 342 -0.75 -21.90 -9.94
C ASP A 342 -1.82 -23.01 -9.93
N CYS A 343 -2.32 -23.37 -8.75
CA CYS A 343 -3.31 -24.42 -8.54
C CYS A 343 -4.52 -24.29 -9.49
N CYS A 344 -5.04 -23.08 -9.70
CA CYS A 344 -6.21 -22.87 -10.57
C CYS A 344 -5.94 -23.14 -12.05
N ALA A 345 -4.71 -22.95 -12.54
CA ALA A 345 -4.35 -23.18 -13.94
C ALA A 345 -4.16 -24.67 -14.21
N MET A 346 -3.52 -25.39 -13.29
CA MET A 346 -3.23 -26.83 -13.41
C MET A 346 -4.49 -27.70 -13.51
N PHE A 347 -5.57 -27.31 -12.84
CA PHE A 347 -6.83 -28.06 -12.80
C PHE A 347 -7.97 -27.39 -13.59
N ALA A 348 -7.65 -26.45 -14.48
CA ALA A 348 -8.65 -25.81 -15.32
C ALA A 348 -9.18 -26.83 -16.37
N PRO A 349 -10.51 -27.00 -16.51
CA PRO A 349 -11.08 -27.86 -17.53
C PRO A 349 -10.90 -27.25 -18.93
N GLN A 350 -10.90 -28.08 -19.97
CA GLN A 350 -10.84 -27.63 -21.36
C GLN A 350 -12.05 -26.77 -21.78
N HIS A 351 -13.22 -27.08 -21.23
CA HIS A 351 -14.48 -26.39 -21.49
C HIS A 351 -15.13 -25.97 -20.16
N PRO A 352 -14.66 -24.88 -19.54
CA PRO A 352 -15.23 -24.39 -18.29
C PRO A 352 -16.66 -23.88 -18.51
N GLU A 353 -17.53 -24.08 -17.53
CA GLU A 353 -18.85 -23.47 -17.53
C GLU A 353 -18.71 -21.95 -17.40
N THR A 354 -19.37 -21.21 -18.29
CA THR A 354 -19.29 -19.74 -18.35
C THR A 354 -20.57 -19.08 -17.85
N ARG A 355 -21.69 -19.80 -17.91
CA ARG A 355 -23.00 -19.29 -17.48
C ARG A 355 -23.69 -20.33 -16.59
N PRO A 356 -23.11 -20.60 -15.40
CA PRO A 356 -23.69 -21.58 -14.48
C PRO A 356 -25.09 -21.14 -14.05
N ASP A 357 -26.03 -22.08 -14.00
CA ASP A 357 -27.31 -21.88 -13.33
C ASP A 357 -27.07 -21.77 -11.83
N PHE A 358 -27.48 -20.65 -11.22
CA PHE A 358 -27.12 -20.32 -9.85
C PHE A 358 -27.62 -21.34 -8.83
N GLU A 359 -28.91 -21.69 -8.86
CA GLU A 359 -29.50 -22.59 -7.86
C GLU A 359 -28.99 -24.01 -8.04
N LYS A 360 -28.91 -24.51 -9.29
CA LYS A 360 -28.33 -25.84 -9.57
C LYS A 360 -26.89 -25.93 -9.12
N THR A 361 -26.06 -24.92 -9.42
CA THR A 361 -24.63 -24.93 -9.04
C THR A 361 -24.47 -24.81 -7.53
N ARG A 362 -25.32 -24.04 -6.84
CA ARG A 362 -25.31 -23.95 -5.37
C ARG A 362 -25.71 -25.27 -4.73
N GLU A 363 -26.74 -25.94 -5.25
CA GLU A 363 -27.16 -27.26 -4.78
C GLU A 363 -26.06 -28.30 -4.99
N MET A 364 -25.41 -28.30 -6.16
CA MET A 364 -24.25 -29.17 -6.43
C MET A 364 -23.15 -28.99 -5.38
N PHE A 365 -22.78 -27.74 -5.06
CA PHE A 365 -21.76 -27.46 -4.04
C PHE A 365 -22.18 -27.91 -2.65
N ASN A 366 -23.43 -27.68 -2.25
CA ASN A 366 -23.96 -28.11 -0.95
C ASN A 366 -24.03 -29.63 -0.79
N ASN A 367 -24.16 -30.37 -1.90
CA ASN A 367 -24.17 -31.83 -1.90
C ASN A 367 -22.76 -32.44 -1.87
N ILE A 368 -21.69 -31.64 -1.99
CA ILE A 368 -20.32 -32.13 -1.79
C ILE A 368 -20.11 -32.39 -0.30
N ASP A 369 -20.00 -33.65 0.07
CA ASP A 369 -19.63 -34.03 1.43
C ASP A 369 -18.13 -33.76 1.66
N PHE A 370 -17.80 -32.58 2.15
CA PHE A 370 -16.42 -32.23 2.50
C PHE A 370 -15.94 -32.91 3.79
N GLY A 371 -16.80 -33.54 4.59
CA GLY A 371 -16.45 -33.99 5.94
C GLY A 371 -15.69 -32.90 6.71
N ASP A 372 -14.54 -33.28 7.28
CA ASP A 372 -13.65 -32.36 8.00
C ASP A 372 -12.60 -31.68 7.11
N LEU A 373 -12.59 -31.91 5.78
CA LEU A 373 -11.50 -31.49 4.90
C LEU A 373 -11.26 -29.98 4.91
N LEU A 374 -12.32 -29.17 4.93
CA LEU A 374 -12.19 -27.71 4.95
C LEU A 374 -11.58 -27.24 6.29
N ASP A 375 -11.95 -27.86 7.41
CA ASP A 375 -11.43 -27.51 8.73
C ASP A 375 -9.99 -28.00 8.91
N GLN A 376 -9.65 -29.18 8.38
CA GLN A 376 -8.28 -29.67 8.32
C GLN A 376 -7.39 -28.76 7.46
N ALA A 377 -7.88 -28.26 6.33
CA ALA A 377 -7.14 -27.31 5.50
C ALA A 377 -6.84 -26.00 6.27
N VAL A 378 -7.79 -25.50 7.06
CA VAL A 378 -7.59 -24.33 7.94
C VAL A 378 -6.56 -24.65 9.03
N ALA A 379 -6.70 -25.78 9.73
CA ALA A 379 -5.82 -26.18 10.83
C ALA A 379 -4.37 -26.42 10.38
N ASN A 380 -4.18 -26.92 9.16
CA ASN A 380 -2.88 -27.20 8.56
C ASN A 380 -2.28 -25.99 7.82
N ALA A 381 -2.92 -24.83 7.85
CA ALA A 381 -2.43 -23.64 7.18
C ALA A 381 -1.12 -23.14 7.84
N GLU A 382 -0.04 -23.06 7.05
CA GLU A 382 1.24 -22.52 7.52
C GLU A 382 1.21 -21.00 7.48
N ARG A 383 1.54 -20.36 8.62
CA ARG A 383 1.57 -18.90 8.73
C ARG A 383 3.00 -18.37 8.67
N THR A 384 3.27 -17.53 7.68
CA THR A 384 4.52 -16.76 7.54
C THR A 384 4.26 -15.27 7.72
N TRP A 385 5.10 -14.57 8.49
CA TRP A 385 5.01 -13.11 8.67
C TRP A 385 6.04 -12.39 7.79
N PHE A 386 5.60 -11.42 7.01
CA PHE A 386 6.47 -10.54 6.22
C PHE A 386 6.44 -9.12 6.82
N PRO A 387 7.56 -8.61 7.36
CA PRO A 387 7.63 -7.28 7.94
C PRO A 387 7.63 -6.19 6.87
N ALA A 388 7.17 -4.99 7.25
CA ALA A 388 7.10 -3.84 6.32
C ALA A 388 8.47 -3.36 5.82
N THR A 389 9.54 -3.60 6.57
CA THR A 389 10.90 -3.13 6.27
C THR A 389 11.76 -4.15 5.54
N GLY A 390 11.22 -5.32 5.19
CA GLY A 390 11.95 -6.36 4.43
C GLY A 390 13.09 -7.04 5.19
N ASN A 391 13.33 -6.67 6.45
CA ASN A 391 14.26 -7.33 7.36
C ASN A 391 13.44 -8.14 8.36
N ASP A 392 13.42 -9.46 8.16
CA ASP A 392 13.68 -10.49 9.17
C ASP A 392 14.02 -11.79 8.43
#